data_AF-A0A8C3PPY5-F1
#
_entry.id   AF-A0A8C3PPY5-F1
#
_cell.length_a   1.000
_cell.length_b   1.000
_cell.length_c   1.000
_cell.angle_alpha   90.00
_cell.angle_beta   90.00
_cell.angle_gamma   90.00
#
_symmetry.space_group_name_H-M   'P 1'
#
loop_
_entity.id
_entity.type
_entity.pdbx_description
1 polymer ?
#
loop_
_entity_poly.entity_id
_entity_poly.type
_entity_poly.pdbx_seq_one_letter_code
_entity_poly.pdbx_strand_id
1 'polypeptide(L)'
;MNVGVAHSEVNPNTRVMNSRGIWLAYVISVGVLHVVLLSIPFFSIPVVWTLTNVIHNLVMYLLLHTVKGTPFETPDQGKDRLLTHWEQIDYGTQCTSSRKFLSISPVVLYLLTSFYTKYDPVHFLVNTASLLSVLLPKLPQFHGVRVFGINKY
;
A
#
# COMPACT_ATOMS: atom_id res chain seq x y z
N MET A 1 13.39 -3.37 42.92
CA MET A 1 12.22 -3.07 42.06
C MET A 1 12.72 -3.08 40.63
N ASN A 2 12.44 -4.15 39.87
CA ASN A 2 12.91 -4.27 38.49
C ASN A 2 11.91 -3.52 37.61
N VAL A 3 12.13 -2.22 37.42
CA VAL A 3 11.31 -1.41 36.52
C VAL A 3 11.64 -1.88 35.11
N GLY A 4 10.78 -2.70 34.52
CA GLY A 4 10.92 -3.12 33.13
C GLY A 4 11.00 -1.89 32.26
N VAL A 5 12.13 -1.70 31.58
CA VAL A 5 12.27 -0.64 30.59
C VAL A 5 11.35 -1.03 29.44
N ALA A 6 10.27 -0.27 29.24
CA ALA A 6 9.46 -0.40 28.05
C ALA A 6 10.32 0.07 26.88
N HIS A 7 10.83 -0.87 26.09
CA HIS A 7 11.44 -0.55 24.79
C HIS A 7 10.30 -0.20 23.83
N SER A 8 9.87 1.07 23.83
CA SER A 8 9.05 1.58 22.73
C SER A 8 9.91 1.56 21.48
N GLU A 9 9.41 0.95 20.40
CA GLU A 9 10.04 1.04 19.09
C GLU A 9 10.24 2.51 18.72
N VAL A 10 11.48 2.89 18.40
CA VAL A 10 11.83 4.28 18.03
C VAL A 10 11.17 4.67 16.71
N ASN A 11 10.88 3.69 15.85
CA ASN A 11 10.18 3.90 14.59
C ASN A 11 8.95 2.97 14.50
N PRO A 12 7.74 3.49 14.72
CA PRO A 12 6.51 2.68 14.66
C PRO A 12 6.20 2.15 13.26
N ASN A 13 6.69 2.79 12.18
CA ASN A 13 6.45 2.34 10.80
C ASN A 13 7.02 0.94 10.52
N THR A 14 8.04 0.52 11.29
CA THR A 14 8.67 -0.79 11.13
C THR A 14 7.72 -1.93 11.53
N ARG A 15 6.84 -1.73 12.52
CA ARG A 15 6.01 -2.81 13.08
C ARG A 15 4.51 -2.57 12.99
N VAL A 16 4.05 -1.35 12.69
CA VAL A 16 2.62 -1.00 12.63
C VAL A 16 1.83 -1.99 11.77
N MET A 17 2.36 -2.34 10.59
CA MET A 17 1.71 -3.26 9.67
C MET A 17 1.63 -4.71 10.18
N ASN A 18 2.34 -5.11 11.24
CA ASN A 18 2.24 -6.47 11.80
C ASN A 18 0.95 -6.69 12.61
N SER A 19 0.21 -5.63 12.94
CA SER A 19 -1.06 -5.74 13.66
C SER A 19 -2.16 -6.33 12.79
N ARG A 20 -2.82 -7.38 13.30
CA ARG A 20 -4.04 -7.95 12.67
C ARG A 20 -5.18 -6.94 12.57
N GLY A 21 -5.28 -6.02 13.54
CA GLY A 21 -6.27 -4.95 13.50
C GLY A 21 -6.10 -4.02 12.30
N ILE A 22 -4.86 -3.74 11.91
CA ILE A 22 -4.58 -2.91 10.72
C ILE A 22 -4.93 -3.66 9.44
N TRP A 23 -4.67 -4.97 9.36
CA TRP A 23 -5.07 -5.76 8.20
C TRP A 23 -6.59 -5.79 8.04
N LEU A 24 -7.30 -5.96 9.15
CA LEU A 24 -8.77 -5.92 9.16
C LEU A 24 -9.28 -4.55 8.75
N ALA A 25 -8.75 -3.47 9.34
CA ALA A 25 -9.12 -2.10 9.00
C ALA A 25 -8.86 -1.79 7.51
N TYR A 26 -7.75 -2.27 6.95
CA TYR A 26 -7.46 -2.16 5.53
C TYR A 26 -8.52 -2.84 4.66
N VAL A 27 -8.88 -4.10 4.96
CA VAL A 27 -9.89 -4.84 4.18
C VAL A 27 -11.26 -4.16 4.28
N ILE A 28 -11.65 -3.73 5.48
CA ILE A 28 -12.90 -2.98 5.70
C ILE A 28 -12.89 -1.68 4.90
N SER A 29 -11.77 -0.93 4.90
CA SER A 29 -11.66 0.33 4.18
C SER A 29 -11.86 0.16 2.68
N VAL A 30 -11.28 -0.91 2.09
CA VAL A 30 -11.50 -1.24 0.67
C VAL A 30 -12.97 -1.60 0.41
N GLY A 31 -13.59 -2.39 1.29
CA GLY A 31 -15.00 -2.74 1.20
C GLY A 31 -15.92 -1.52 1.30
N VAL A 32 -15.66 -0.62 2.25
CA VAL A 32 -16.40 0.64 2.42
C VAL A 32 -16.26 1.52 1.19
N LEU A 33 -15.05 1.70 0.65
CA LEU A 33 -14.83 2.42 -0.61
C LEU A 33 -15.71 1.84 -1.72
N HIS A 34 -15.72 0.51 -1.87
CA HIS A 34 -16.51 -0.15 -2.90
C HIS A 34 -18.01 0.09 -2.73
N VAL A 35 -18.53 -0.03 -1.51
CA VAL A 35 -19.95 0.23 -1.20
C VAL A 35 -20.32 1.69 -1.46
N VAL A 36 -19.47 2.64 -1.06
CA VAL A 36 -19.67 4.07 -1.34
C VAL A 36 -19.76 4.32 -2.86
N LEU A 37 -18.89 3.71 -3.66
CA LEU A 37 -18.92 3.84 -5.12
C LEU A 37 -20.16 3.18 -5.74
N LEU A 38 -20.59 2.01 -5.23
CA LEU A 38 -21.84 1.36 -5.65
C LEU A 38 -23.08 2.18 -5.33
N SER A 39 -23.00 3.07 -4.35
CA SER A 39 -24.12 3.95 -3.95
C SER A 39 -24.41 5.06 -4.98
N ILE A 40 -23.53 5.24 -5.98
CA ILE A 40 -23.61 6.33 -6.96
C ILE A 40 -24.46 5.86 -8.16
N PRO A 41 -25.64 6.46 -8.41
CA PRO A 41 -26.67 5.86 -9.27
C PRO A 41 -26.32 5.81 -10.77
N PHE A 42 -25.35 6.59 -11.22
CA PHE A 42 -24.93 6.66 -12.62
C PHE A 42 -23.67 5.83 -12.92
N PHE A 43 -23.11 5.12 -11.93
CA PHE A 43 -21.99 4.21 -12.17
C PHE A 43 -22.48 2.80 -12.47
N SER A 44 -21.97 2.23 -13.56
CA SER A 44 -22.15 0.81 -13.86
C SER A 44 -21.23 -0.05 -12.99
N ILE A 45 -21.60 -1.32 -12.78
CA ILE A 45 -20.81 -2.26 -11.97
C ILE A 45 -19.34 -2.37 -12.45
N PRO A 46 -19.03 -2.51 -13.76
CA PRO A 46 -17.64 -2.51 -14.24
C PRO A 46 -16.86 -1.23 -13.91
N VAL A 47 -17.52 -0.07 -14.01
CA VAL A 47 -16.93 1.23 -13.66
C VAL A 47 -16.61 1.28 -12.17
N VAL A 48 -17.53 0.85 -11.30
CA VAL A 48 -17.30 0.82 -9.84
C VAL A 48 -16.11 -0.07 -9.47
N TRP A 49 -16.01 -1.26 -10.04
CA TRP A 49 -14.85 -2.15 -9.80
C TRP A 49 -13.54 -1.50 -10.26
N THR A 50 -13.53 -0.88 -11.45
CA THR A 50 -12.34 -0.18 -11.96
C THR A 50 -11.96 1.01 -11.08
N LEU A 51 -12.92 1.84 -10.67
CA LEU A 51 -12.67 2.95 -9.76
C LEU A 51 -12.16 2.48 -8.40
N THR A 52 -12.73 1.40 -7.85
CA THR A 52 -12.27 0.81 -6.60
C THR A 52 -10.81 0.40 -6.71
N ASN A 53 -10.43 -0.32 -7.77
CA ASN A 53 -9.06 -0.76 -8.00
C ASN A 53 -8.09 0.41 -8.21
N VAL A 54 -8.47 1.40 -9.03
CA VAL A 54 -7.62 2.58 -9.30
C VAL A 54 -7.44 3.45 -8.06
N ILE A 55 -8.51 3.79 -7.34
CA ILE A 55 -8.43 4.61 -6.13
C ILE A 55 -7.62 3.88 -5.06
N HIS A 56 -7.87 2.58 -4.86
CA HIS A 56 -7.09 1.77 -3.94
C HIS A 56 -5.59 1.84 -4.27
N ASN A 57 -5.20 1.56 -5.52
CA ASN A 57 -3.79 1.53 -5.91
C ASN A 57 -3.14 2.92 -5.81
N LEU A 58 -3.86 3.99 -6.16
CA LEU A 58 -3.40 5.37 -6.01
C LEU A 58 -3.14 5.72 -4.54
N VAL A 59 -4.11 5.47 -3.65
CA VAL A 59 -3.96 5.73 -2.21
C VAL A 59 -2.80 4.92 -1.63
N MET A 60 -2.70 3.64 -1.98
CA MET A 60 -1.60 2.79 -1.53
C MET A 60 -0.25 3.26 -2.06
N TYR A 61 -0.18 3.76 -3.30
CA TYR A 61 1.05 4.34 -3.83
C TYR A 61 1.49 5.57 -3.04
N LEU A 62 0.56 6.49 -2.76
CA LEU A 62 0.85 7.69 -1.98
C LEU A 62 1.36 7.33 -0.57
N LEU A 63 0.63 6.48 0.16
CA LEU A 63 0.97 6.10 1.53
C LEU A 63 2.28 5.33 1.62
N LEU A 64 2.51 4.36 0.72
CA LEU A 64 3.65 3.45 0.82
C LEU A 64 4.92 3.98 0.15
N HIS A 65 4.79 4.73 -0.94
CA HIS A 65 5.92 5.09 -1.81
C HIS A 65 6.20 6.59 -1.89
N THR A 66 5.29 7.44 -1.42
CA THR A 66 5.50 8.91 -1.41
C THR A 66 5.83 9.44 -0.02
N VAL A 67 5.09 9.00 1.01
CA VAL A 67 5.34 9.40 2.41
C VAL A 67 6.68 8.85 2.90
N LYS A 68 7.53 9.73 3.47
CA LYS A 68 8.85 9.40 4.02
C LYS A 68 8.98 9.79 5.49
N GLY A 69 9.99 9.23 6.15
CA GLY A 69 10.27 9.50 7.55
C GLY A 69 9.22 8.90 8.49
N THR A 70 9.20 9.38 9.73
CA THR A 70 8.29 8.98 10.78
C THR A 70 7.51 10.21 11.27
N PRO A 71 6.30 10.48 10.73
CA PRO A 71 5.62 11.77 10.93
C PRO A 71 5.37 12.19 12.38
N PHE A 72 5.33 11.23 13.31
CA PHE A 72 4.97 11.43 14.71
C PHE A 72 6.15 11.23 15.68
N GLU A 73 7.36 10.98 15.17
CA GLU A 73 8.59 10.82 15.96
C GLU A 73 9.50 12.04 15.80
N THR A 74 10.45 12.21 16.73
CA THR A 74 11.34 13.37 16.80
C THR A 74 12.12 13.65 15.50
N PRO A 75 12.56 14.90 15.24
CA PRO A 75 13.17 15.31 13.96
C PRO A 75 14.50 14.62 13.59
N ASP A 76 15.17 13.95 14.53
CA ASP A 76 16.46 13.28 14.30
C ASP A 76 16.29 11.82 13.83
N GLN A 77 15.66 11.66 12.67
CA GLN A 77 15.28 10.34 12.12
C GLN A 77 16.42 9.64 11.37
N GLY A 78 17.63 10.21 11.38
CA GLY A 78 18.81 9.66 10.70
C GLY A 78 18.51 9.19 9.27
N LYS A 79 18.69 7.89 9.03
CA LYS A 79 18.47 7.24 7.73
C LYS A 79 16.97 7.11 7.38
N ASP A 80 16.09 6.99 8.36
CA ASP A 80 14.66 6.73 8.15
C ASP A 80 13.94 7.91 7.50
N ARG A 81 14.46 9.14 7.70
CA ARG A 81 13.98 10.37 7.03
C ARG A 81 13.92 10.21 5.50
N LEU A 82 14.83 9.42 4.94
CA LEU A 82 15.01 9.27 3.50
C LEU A 82 14.20 8.11 2.91
N LEU A 83 13.73 7.21 3.77
CA LEU A 83 13.02 5.98 3.41
C LEU A 83 11.52 6.23 3.34
N THR A 84 10.85 5.62 2.36
CA THR A 84 9.39 5.61 2.31
C THR A 84 8.82 4.67 3.38
N HIS A 85 7.52 4.78 3.65
CA HIS A 85 6.86 3.86 4.56
C HIS A 85 7.05 2.38 4.15
N TRP A 86 6.95 2.06 2.85
CA TRP A 86 7.25 0.71 2.34
C TRP A 86 8.66 0.24 2.65
N GLU A 87 9.66 1.12 2.54
CA GLU A 87 11.06 0.77 2.79
C GLU A 87 11.31 0.52 4.28
N GLN A 88 10.57 1.18 5.16
CA GLN A 88 10.68 1.04 6.62
C GLN A 88 9.99 -0.21 7.19
N ILE A 89 8.90 -0.70 6.56
CA ILE A 89 8.14 -1.88 7.06
C ILE A 89 9.07 -3.07 7.32
N ASP A 90 8.92 -3.71 8.48
CA ASP A 90 9.71 -4.85 8.94
C ASP A 90 11.22 -4.63 8.84
N TYR A 91 11.67 -3.41 9.14
CA TYR A 91 13.07 -2.99 9.08
C TYR A 91 13.70 -3.19 7.69
N GLY A 92 12.90 -3.11 6.63
CA GLY A 92 13.38 -3.35 5.26
C GLY A 92 13.46 -4.83 4.86
N THR A 93 13.12 -5.76 5.76
CA THR A 93 13.17 -7.20 5.47
C THR A 93 12.17 -7.56 4.37
N GLN A 94 12.64 -8.20 3.31
CA GLN A 94 11.80 -8.55 2.16
C GLN A 94 10.94 -9.79 2.45
N CYS A 95 9.83 -9.95 1.70
CA CYS A 95 9.00 -11.16 1.71
C CYS A 95 8.39 -11.56 3.07
N THR A 96 8.27 -10.62 4.01
CA THR A 96 7.56 -10.80 5.28
C THR A 96 6.05 -10.93 5.06
N SER A 97 5.31 -11.37 6.09
CA SER A 97 3.86 -11.52 6.03
C SER A 97 3.15 -10.20 5.69
N SER A 98 3.57 -9.10 6.30
CA SER A 98 3.01 -7.76 6.08
C SER A 98 3.27 -7.26 4.65
N ARG A 99 4.49 -7.42 4.15
CA ARG A 99 4.82 -7.07 2.76
C ARG A 99 4.08 -7.95 1.75
N LYS A 100 3.98 -9.26 2.00
CA LYS A 100 3.21 -10.18 1.16
C LYS A 100 1.74 -9.79 1.12
N PHE A 101 1.14 -9.50 2.28
CA PHE A 101 -0.24 -9.02 2.35
C PHE A 101 -0.45 -7.78 1.47
N LEU A 102 0.35 -6.73 1.67
CA LEU A 102 0.24 -5.49 0.90
C LEU A 102 0.56 -5.64 -0.59
N SER A 103 1.32 -6.64 -1.00
CA SER A 103 1.59 -6.96 -2.40
C SER A 103 0.50 -7.81 -3.04
N ILE A 104 -0.06 -8.78 -2.31
CA ILE A 104 -1.09 -9.70 -2.81
C ILE A 104 -2.45 -9.00 -2.89
N SER A 105 -2.81 -8.16 -1.93
CA SER A 105 -4.11 -7.49 -1.90
C SER A 105 -4.47 -6.71 -3.19
N PRO A 106 -3.61 -5.85 -3.77
CA PRO A 106 -3.92 -5.21 -5.05
C PRO A 106 -4.01 -6.20 -6.23
N VAL A 107 -3.27 -7.32 -6.18
CA VAL A 107 -3.37 -8.36 -7.22
C VAL A 107 -4.72 -9.07 -7.14
N VAL A 108 -5.19 -9.42 -5.93
CA VAL A 108 -6.52 -10.02 -5.73
C VAL A 108 -7.62 -9.05 -6.19
N LEU A 109 -7.52 -7.77 -5.81
CA LEU A 109 -8.49 -6.76 -6.24
C LEU A 109 -8.51 -6.58 -7.76
N TYR A 110 -7.34 -6.61 -8.41
CA TYR A 110 -7.20 -6.57 -9.86
C TYR A 110 -7.86 -7.79 -10.55
N LEU A 111 -7.66 -9.00 -10.01
CA LEU A 111 -8.27 -10.22 -10.55
C LEU A 111 -9.80 -10.18 -10.42
N LEU A 112 -10.33 -9.76 -9.26
CA LEU A 112 -11.76 -9.55 -9.08
C LEU A 112 -12.29 -8.51 -10.05
N THR A 113 -11.59 -7.38 -10.19
CA THR A 113 -11.97 -6.32 -11.12
C THR A 113 -12.04 -6.84 -12.55
N SER A 114 -11.02 -7.58 -13.00
CA SER A 114 -10.96 -8.17 -14.34
C SER A 114 -12.14 -9.13 -14.61
N PHE A 115 -12.51 -9.93 -13.60
CA PHE A 115 -13.67 -10.80 -13.66
C PHE A 115 -14.99 -10.02 -13.81
N TYR A 116 -15.21 -9.01 -12.97
CA TYR A 116 -16.45 -8.21 -13.00
C TYR A 116 -16.54 -7.22 -14.17
N THR A 117 -15.42 -6.83 -14.76
CA THR A 117 -15.37 -6.07 -16.02
C THR A 117 -15.44 -6.98 -17.24
N LYS A 118 -15.63 -8.29 -17.06
CA LYS A 118 -15.70 -9.30 -18.14
C LYS A 118 -14.51 -9.24 -19.10
N TYR A 119 -13.33 -8.90 -18.58
CA TYR A 119 -12.11 -8.75 -19.36
C TYR A 119 -12.23 -7.74 -20.52
N ASP A 120 -13.10 -6.75 -20.39
CA ASP A 120 -13.17 -5.63 -21.34
C ASP A 120 -11.79 -4.99 -21.52
N PRO A 121 -11.31 -4.79 -22.77
CA PRO A 121 -9.95 -4.32 -23.03
C PRO A 121 -9.62 -2.94 -22.43
N VAL A 122 -10.58 -2.03 -22.39
CA VAL A 122 -10.36 -0.67 -21.86
C VAL A 122 -10.18 -0.74 -20.35
N HIS A 123 -11.09 -1.43 -19.66
CA HIS A 123 -10.96 -1.65 -18.22
C HIS A 123 -9.68 -2.44 -17.90
N PHE A 124 -9.35 -3.47 -18.66
CA PHE A 124 -8.15 -4.27 -18.47
C PHE A 124 -6.88 -3.42 -18.53
N LEU A 125 -6.74 -2.56 -19.55
CA LEU A 125 -5.56 -1.72 -19.71
C LEU A 125 -5.39 -0.73 -18.55
N VAL A 126 -6.48 -0.05 -18.16
CA VAL A 126 -6.48 0.91 -17.04
C VAL A 126 -6.11 0.21 -15.72
N ASN A 127 -6.74 -0.93 -15.44
CA ASN A 127 -6.51 -1.68 -14.22
C ASN A 127 -5.09 -2.27 -14.16
N THR A 128 -4.54 -2.70 -15.30
CA THR A 128 -3.16 -3.20 -15.41
C THR A 128 -2.16 -2.09 -15.16
N ALA A 129 -2.31 -0.94 -15.82
CA ALA A 129 -1.43 0.21 -15.62
C ALA A 129 -1.43 0.67 -14.15
N SER A 130 -2.63 0.74 -13.56
CA SER A 130 -2.82 1.03 -12.13
C SER A 130 -2.11 0.02 -11.23
N LEU A 131 -2.28 -1.28 -11.46
CA LEU A 131 -1.62 -2.33 -10.68
C LEU A 131 -0.08 -2.23 -10.77
N LEU A 132 0.46 -2.06 -11.98
CA LEU A 132 1.90 -1.96 -12.19
C LEU A 132 2.49 -0.75 -11.47
N SER A 133 1.79 0.38 -11.43
CA SER A 133 2.26 1.59 -10.74
C SER A 133 2.53 1.37 -9.25
N VAL A 134 1.74 0.52 -8.58
CA VAL A 134 1.85 0.24 -7.15
C VAL A 134 2.61 -1.04 -6.83
N LEU A 135 2.67 -2.01 -7.76
CA LEU A 135 3.33 -3.29 -7.53
C LEU A 135 4.82 -3.24 -7.87
N LEU A 136 5.22 -2.53 -8.93
CA LEU A 136 6.63 -2.44 -9.32
C LEU A 136 7.51 -1.88 -8.18
N PRO A 137 7.16 -0.77 -7.50
CA PRO A 137 7.99 -0.24 -6.41
C PRO A 137 8.05 -1.15 -5.17
N LYS A 138 7.23 -2.20 -5.10
CA LYS A 138 7.26 -3.19 -4.01
C LYS A 138 8.27 -4.31 -4.25
N LEU A 139 8.76 -4.49 -5.47
CA LEU A 139 9.71 -5.56 -5.78
C LEU A 139 11.06 -5.28 -5.11
N PRO A 140 11.77 -6.31 -4.61
CA PRO A 140 13.08 -6.14 -3.96
C PRO A 140 14.10 -5.37 -4.80
N GLN A 141 14.04 -5.47 -6.13
CA GLN A 141 14.92 -4.77 -7.07
C GLN A 141 14.79 -3.24 -7.03
N PHE A 142 13.66 -2.72 -6.55
CA PHE A 142 13.41 -1.29 -6.38
C PHE A 142 13.56 -0.85 -4.91
N HIS A 143 14.04 -1.72 -4.00
CA HIS A 143 14.24 -1.33 -2.62
C HIS A 143 15.41 -0.34 -2.50
N GLY A 144 15.17 0.85 -1.92
CA GLY A 144 16.16 1.92 -1.84
C GLY A 144 16.46 2.59 -3.18
N VAL A 145 15.83 2.15 -4.27
CA VAL A 145 16.06 2.64 -5.63
C VAL A 145 14.71 3.06 -6.22
N ARG A 146 14.56 4.37 -6.47
CA ARG A 146 13.32 4.88 -7.05
C ARG A 146 13.32 4.71 -8.56
N VAL A 147 12.14 4.45 -9.12
CA VAL A 147 11.91 4.48 -10.56
C VAL A 147 12.37 5.84 -11.11
N PHE A 148 13.23 5.81 -12.13
CA PHE A 148 13.89 6.97 -12.75
C PHE A 148 14.94 7.73 -11.93
N GLY A 149 15.47 7.18 -10.83
CA GLY A 149 16.61 7.76 -10.12
C GLY A 149 16.33 9.10 -9.43
N ILE A 150 15.06 9.49 -9.31
CA ILE A 150 14.64 10.66 -8.55
C ILE A 150 15.03 10.41 -7.08
N ASN A 151 15.83 11.30 -6.49
CA ASN A 151 16.26 11.23 -5.09
C ASN A 151 17.26 10.10 -4.77
N LYS A 152 18.23 9.83 -5.67
CA LYS A 152 19.50 9.19 -5.28
C LYS A 152 20.21 10.11 -4.27
N TYR A 153 20.62 9.56 -3.13
CA TYR A 153 21.46 10.23 -2.14
C TYR A 153 22.89 9.71 -2.25
#